data_AF-A0A2T1D897-F1
#
_entry.id   AF-A0A2T1D897-F1
#
_cell.length_a   1.000
_cell.length_b   1.000
_cell.length_c   1.000
_cell.angle_alpha   90.00
_cell.angle_beta   90.00
_cell.angle_gamma   90.00
#
_symmetry.space_group_name_H-M   'P 1'
#
loop_
_entity.id
_entity.type
_entity.pdbx_description
1 polymer ?
#
loop_
_entity_poly.entity_id
_entity_poly.type
_entity_poly.pdbx_seq_one_letter_code
_entity_poly.pdbx_strand_id
1 'polypeptide(L)'
;MTDSTSTHYLIDREELLRIRQIKLLTNDRDYVFFALQIDYPAKLNPTIEVSAFCERWELSDGNFYKALGELRQKGIVVSIANSLNLQFQSS
;
A
#
# COMPACT_ATOMS: atom_id res chain seq x y z
N MET A 1 34.48 12.09 -18.07
CA MET A 1 33.05 11.83 -17.78
C MET A 1 33.05 10.84 -16.63
N THR A 2 32.77 11.31 -15.41
CA THR A 2 32.64 10.46 -14.23
C THR A 2 31.17 10.09 -14.11
N ASP A 3 30.83 8.83 -14.38
CA ASP A 3 29.53 8.27 -14.06
C ASP A 3 29.38 8.30 -12.54
N SER A 4 28.68 9.32 -12.05
CA SER A 4 28.18 9.35 -10.68
C SER A 4 27.09 8.29 -10.59
N THR A 5 27.44 7.09 -10.14
CA THR A 5 26.49 6.10 -9.64
C THR A 5 25.71 6.75 -8.52
N SER A 6 24.52 7.25 -8.83
CA SER A 6 23.57 7.73 -7.84
C SER A 6 23.12 6.53 -7.03
N THR A 7 23.74 6.31 -5.88
CA THR A 7 23.36 5.29 -4.92
C THR A 7 22.02 5.71 -4.32
N HIS A 8 20.93 5.37 -5.01
CA HIS A 8 19.59 5.64 -4.50
C HIS A 8 19.32 4.69 -3.33
N TYR A 9 18.93 5.25 -2.19
CA TYR A 9 18.43 4.47 -1.07
C TYR A 9 17.09 3.86 -1.48
N LEU A 10 17.06 2.54 -1.65
CA LEU A 10 15.87 1.77 -1.97
C LEU A 10 15.24 1.28 -0.67
N ILE A 11 13.96 1.62 -0.48
CA ILE A 11 13.15 1.05 0.60
C ILE A 11 12.54 -0.24 0.05
N ASP A 12 12.93 -1.36 0.62
CA ASP A 12 12.31 -2.65 0.35
C ASP A 12 11.23 -2.97 1.40
N ARG A 13 10.67 -4.19 1.32
CA ARG A 13 9.62 -4.64 2.23
C ARG A 13 10.07 -4.66 3.68
N GLU A 14 11.25 -5.21 3.96
CA GLU A 14 11.74 -5.39 5.32
C GLU A 14 12.00 -4.04 5.98
N GLU A 15 12.57 -3.11 5.20
CA GLU A 15 12.82 -1.76 5.67
C GLU A 15 11.51 -0.99 5.92
N LEU A 16 10.51 -1.10 5.05
CA LEU A 16 9.22 -0.43 5.26
C LEU A 16 8.48 -0.99 6.49
N LEU A 17 8.54 -2.31 6.73
CA LEU A 17 8.01 -2.92 7.95
C LEU A 17 8.74 -2.42 9.20
N ARG A 18 10.08 -2.34 9.16
CA ARG A 18 10.89 -1.79 10.23
C ARG A 18 10.51 -0.34 10.54
N ILE A 19 10.36 0.49 9.50
CA ILE A 19 9.92 1.90 9.61
C ILE A 19 8.55 2.02 10.29
N ARG A 20 7.60 1.12 9.96
CA ARG A 20 6.28 1.06 10.59
C ARG A 20 6.38 0.65 12.07
N GLN A 21 7.18 -0.36 12.40
CA GLN A 21 7.38 -0.85 13.76
C GLN A 21 7.98 0.21 14.70
N ILE A 22 8.95 0.99 14.21
CA ILE A 22 9.55 2.10 14.98
C ILE A 22 8.67 3.37 14.98
N LYS A 23 7.47 3.31 14.39
CA LYS A 23 6.51 4.43 14.29
C LYS A 23 7.08 5.67 13.59
N LEU A 24 8.01 5.50 12.66
CA LEU A 24 8.49 6.59 11.81
C LEU A 24 7.47 6.91 10.71
N LEU A 25 6.72 5.90 10.26
CA LEU A 25 5.56 6.05 9.38
C LEU A 25 4.30 5.55 10.07
N THR A 26 3.49 6.48 10.58
CA THR A 26 2.31 6.18 11.40
C THR A 26 0.99 6.26 10.63
N ASN A 27 1.00 6.89 9.45
CA ASN A 27 -0.19 7.04 8.64
C ASN A 27 -0.36 5.83 7.71
N ASP A 28 -1.48 5.11 7.85
CA ASP A 28 -1.80 3.94 7.02
C ASP A 28 -1.89 4.26 5.53
N ARG A 29 -2.36 5.46 5.15
CA ARG A 29 -2.41 5.91 3.75
C ARG A 29 -1.02 5.94 3.13
N ASP A 30 -0.07 6.54 3.82
CA ASP A 30 1.29 6.71 3.32
C ASP A 30 2.02 5.36 3.30
N TYR A 31 1.80 4.54 4.31
CA TYR A 31 2.30 3.16 4.34
C TYR A 31 1.78 2.34 3.15
N VAL A 32 0.46 2.35 2.91
CA VAL A 32 -0.15 1.64 1.78
C VAL A 32 0.38 2.17 0.46
N PHE A 33 0.60 3.48 0.32
CA PHE A 33 1.21 4.03 -0.88
C PHE A 33 2.58 3.42 -1.18
N PHE A 34 3.50 3.38 -0.20
CA PHE A 34 4.82 2.79 -0.41
C PHE A 34 4.74 1.28 -0.65
N ALA A 35 3.91 0.56 0.10
CA ALA A 35 3.69 -0.87 -0.10
C ALA A 35 3.23 -1.21 -1.53
N LEU A 36 2.30 -0.41 -2.08
CA LEU A 36 1.85 -0.55 -3.46
C LEU A 36 2.96 -0.28 -4.47
N GLN A 37 3.82 0.71 -4.23
CA GLN A 37 4.96 0.99 -5.12
C GLN A 37 6.00 -0.14 -5.11
N ILE A 38 6.19 -0.80 -3.96
CA ILE A 38 7.13 -1.93 -3.80
C ILE A 38 6.60 -3.18 -4.51
N ASP A 39 5.34 -3.55 -4.31
CA ASP A 39 4.77 -4.79 -4.89
C ASP A 39 4.40 -4.63 -6.39
N TYR A 40 4.09 -3.41 -6.81
CA TYR A 40 3.58 -3.12 -8.15
C TYR A 40 4.33 -1.96 -8.83
N PRO A 41 5.68 -2.05 -8.92
CA PRO A 41 6.47 -0.98 -9.52
C PRO A 41 6.02 -0.77 -10.98
N ALA A 42 5.81 0.49 -11.36
CA ALA A 42 5.40 0.91 -12.70
C ALA A 42 4.05 0.35 -13.22
N LYS A 43 3.21 -0.29 -12.37
CA LYS A 43 1.86 -0.72 -12.77
C LYS A 43 0.84 0.38 -12.53
N LEU A 44 0.19 0.83 -13.59
CA LEU A 44 -0.89 1.82 -13.51
C LEU A 44 -2.21 1.22 -12.99
N ASN A 45 -2.47 -0.05 -13.27
CA ASN A 45 -3.71 -0.76 -12.91
C ASN A 45 -3.40 -2.16 -12.34
N PRO A 46 -2.78 -2.29 -11.16
CA PRO A 46 -2.52 -3.59 -10.58
C PRO A 46 -3.82 -4.26 -10.11
N THR A 47 -3.97 -5.56 -10.40
CA THR A 47 -4.96 -6.41 -9.72
C THR A 47 -4.36 -6.87 -8.40
N ILE A 48 -5.03 -6.56 -7.30
CA ILE A 48 -4.58 -6.84 -5.94
C ILE A 48 -5.49 -7.90 -5.33
N GLU A 49 -4.90 -9.00 -4.86
CA GLU A 49 -5.59 -9.93 -3.97
C GLU A 49 -5.44 -9.37 -2.55
N VAL A 50 -6.54 -8.87 -2.00
CA VAL A 50 -6.51 -8.00 -0.81
C VAL A 50 -6.02 -8.77 0.41
N SER A 51 -6.46 -10.01 0.62
CA SER A 51 -6.09 -10.77 1.81
C SER A 51 -4.59 -11.06 1.84
N ALA A 52 -4.01 -11.53 0.73
CA ALA A 52 -2.58 -11.78 0.61
C ALA A 52 -1.74 -10.50 0.65
N PHE A 53 -2.26 -9.37 0.15
CA PHE A 53 -1.58 -8.09 0.28
C PHE A 53 -1.54 -7.63 1.75
N CYS A 54 -2.69 -7.64 2.42
CA CYS A 54 -2.83 -7.27 3.82
C CYS A 54 -1.97 -8.14 4.75
N GLU A 55 -1.96 -9.47 4.54
CA GLU A 55 -1.11 -10.40 5.30
C GLU A 55 0.37 -10.08 5.11
N ARG A 56 0.81 -9.87 3.86
CA ARG A 56 2.21 -9.53 3.54
C ARG A 56 2.67 -8.22 4.19
N TRP A 57 1.77 -7.25 4.35
CA TRP A 57 2.08 -5.92 4.85
C TRP A 57 1.60 -5.67 6.29
N GLU A 58 1.23 -6.71 7.03
CA GLU A 58 0.79 -6.63 8.43
C GLU A 58 -0.30 -5.55 8.65
N LEU A 59 -1.27 -5.51 7.74
CA LEU A 59 -2.34 -4.53 7.69
C LEU A 59 -3.70 -5.23 7.78
N SER A 60 -4.69 -4.60 8.41
CA SER A 60 -6.06 -5.10 8.33
C SER A 60 -6.73 -4.69 7.02
N ASP A 61 -7.61 -5.53 6.49
CA ASP A 61 -8.40 -5.21 5.29
C ASP A 61 -9.15 -3.87 5.44
N GLY A 62 -9.70 -3.60 6.62
CA GLY A 62 -10.38 -2.34 6.92
C GLY A 62 -9.47 -1.12 6.80
N ASN A 63 -8.25 -1.19 7.34
CA ASN A 63 -7.28 -0.09 7.23
C ASN A 63 -6.79 0.07 5.79
N PHE A 64 -6.62 -1.03 5.06
CA PHE A 64 -6.28 -1.01 3.64
C PHE A 64 -7.33 -0.28 2.80
N TYR A 65 -8.60 -0.67 2.91
CA TYR A 65 -9.68 0.00 2.16
C TYR A 65 -9.84 1.47 2.55
N LYS A 66 -9.69 1.79 3.83
CA LYS A 66 -9.69 3.19 4.30
C LYS A 66 -8.55 3.98 3.65
N ALA A 67 -7.33 3.45 3.69
CA ALA A 67 -6.15 4.06 3.08
C ALA A 67 -6.32 4.26 1.56
N LEU A 68 -6.86 3.28 0.84
CA LEU A 68 -7.18 3.42 -0.58
C LEU A 68 -8.21 4.53 -0.83
N GLY A 69 -9.23 4.65 0.02
CA GLY A 69 -10.20 5.73 -0.03
C GLY A 69 -9.54 7.11 0.14
N GLU A 70 -8.62 7.25 1.09
CA GLU A 70 -7.86 8.47 1.32
C GLU A 70 -6.92 8.81 0.14
N LEU A 71 -6.24 7.80 -0.43
CA LEU A 71 -5.40 7.97 -1.62
C LEU A 71 -6.23 8.41 -2.83
N ARG A 72 -7.45 7.88 -2.98
CA ARG A 72 -8.40 8.29 -4.02
C ARG A 72 -8.84 9.73 -3.86
N GLN A 73 -9.17 10.17 -2.65
CA GLN A 73 -9.52 11.56 -2.37
C GLN A 73 -8.38 12.54 -2.71
N LYS A 74 -7.13 12.08 -2.61
CA LYS A 74 -5.93 12.84 -3.01
C LYS A 74 -5.60 12.75 -4.51
N GLY A 75 -6.36 12.00 -5.30
CA GLY A 75 -6.12 11.81 -6.73
C GLY A 75 -4.94 10.88 -7.06
N ILE A 76 -4.40 10.16 -6.08
CA ILE A 76 -3.30 9.20 -6.29
C ILE A 76 -3.85 7.89 -6.88
N VAL A 77 -4.97 7.41 -6.34
CA VAL A 77 -5.71 6.26 -6.87
C VAL A 77 -6.91 6.78 -7.67
N VAL A 78 -6.94 6.50 -8.97
CA VAL A 78 -8.00 7.04 -9.85
C VAL A 78 -9.29 6.24 -9.73
N SER A 79 -9.19 4.91 -9.70
CA SER A 79 -10.34 4.02 -9.56
C SER A 79 -9.96 2.74 -8.82
N ILE A 80 -10.95 2.17 -8.14
CA ILE A 80 -10.86 0.86 -7.50
C ILE A 80 -12.02 0.07 -8.09
N ALA A 81 -11.72 -1.03 -8.78
CA ALA A 81 -12.76 -1.92 -9.29
C ALA A 81 -13.43 -2.60 -8.09
N ASN A 82 -14.61 -2.11 -7.72
CA ASN A 82 -15.34 -2.60 -6.55
C ASN A 82 -16.17 -3.81 -6.96
N SER A 83 -15.84 -5.00 -6.44
CA SER A 83 -16.82 -6.07 -6.26
C SER A 83 -17.16 -6.12 -4.76
N LEU A 84 -18.31 -5.56 -4.39
CA LEU A 84 -18.77 -5.57 -3.00
C LEU A 84 -19.71 -6.77 -2.80
N ASN A 85 -19.30 -7.74 -1.99
CA ASN A 85 -20.18 -8.82 -1.54
C ASN A 85 -20.46 -8.63 -0.05
N LEU A 86 -21.66 -8.16 0.28
CA LEU A 86 -22.07 -7.87 1.65
C LEU A 86 -22.84 -9.05 2.23
N GLN A 87 -22.37 -9.56 3.37
CA GLN A 87 -23.10 -10.49 4.20
C GLN A 87 -23.34 -9.84 5.56
N PHE A 88 -24.61 -9.62 5.90
CA PHE A 88 -25.00 -9.15 7.22
C PHE A 88 -25.12 -10.34 8.15
N GLN A 89 -24.57 -10.24 9.37
CA GLN A 89 -24.94 -11.16 10.44
C GLN A 89 -26.36 -10.85 10.89
N SER A 90 -27.27 -11.81 10.75
CA SER A 90 -28.56 -11.79 11.44
C SER A 90 -28.30 -11.93 12.94
N SER A 91 -28.77 -10.93 13.70
CA SER A 91 -28.72 -10.89 15.17
C SER A 91 -29.51 -12.00 15.82
#